data_AF-A0A661EBX3-F1
#
_entry.id   AF-A0A661EBX3-F1
#
_cell.length_a   1.000
_cell.length_b   1.000
_cell.length_c   1.000
_cell.angle_alpha   90.00
_cell.angle_beta   90.00
_cell.angle_gamma   90.00
#
_symmetry.space_group_name_H-M   'P 1'
#
loop_
_entity.id
_entity.type
_entity.pdbx_description
1 polymer ?
#
loop_
_entity_poly.entity_id
_entity_poly.type
_entity_poly.pdbx_seq_one_letter_code
_entity_poly.pdbx_strand_id
1 'polypeptide(L)'
;MLRIAAFLLAAIWLSPGWASADAYDYPITNKYLATVAGTPPAFRAELPKKIPLKHRSITIFEDREVPEPFFFDAKLRYFQVLQKGPAPLVFLIAGTGAAYNGAKNVDMARAYYQAGFHVISISSPTYMNFIVAASRS
;
A
#
# COMPACT_ATOMS: atom_id res chain seq x y z
N MET A 1 10.79 47.46 -1.16
CA MET A 1 10.24 46.24 -0.53
C MET A 1 8.72 46.19 -0.55
N LEU A 2 8.02 47.24 -0.08
CA LEU A 2 6.55 47.28 -0.03
C LEU A 2 5.84 47.07 -1.40
N ARG A 3 6.40 47.58 -2.49
CA ARG A 3 5.86 47.43 -3.86
C ARG A 3 5.96 45.99 -4.42
N ILE A 4 6.99 45.26 -4.04
CA ILE A 4 7.20 43.86 -4.47
C ILE A 4 6.25 42.94 -3.69
N ALA A 5 6.07 43.21 -2.39
CA ALA A 5 5.08 42.51 -1.57
C ALA A 5 3.65 42.71 -2.09
N ALA A 6 3.29 43.93 -2.50
CA ALA A 6 1.98 44.21 -3.11
C ALA A 6 1.77 43.48 -4.44
N PHE A 7 2.82 43.37 -5.26
CA PHE A 7 2.76 42.61 -6.53
C PHE A 7 2.61 41.10 -6.30
N LEU A 8 3.31 40.55 -5.30
CA LEU A 8 3.19 39.14 -4.92
C LEU A 8 1.81 38.82 -4.32
N LEU A 9 1.25 39.72 -3.51
CA LEU A 9 -0.12 39.61 -3.01
C LEU A 9 -1.15 39.68 -4.14
N ALA A 10 -1.00 40.60 -5.09
CA ALA A 10 -1.88 40.69 -6.25
C ALA A 10 -1.81 39.43 -7.13
N ALA A 11 -0.62 38.87 -7.34
CA ALA A 11 -0.44 37.62 -8.10
C ALA A 11 -1.13 36.42 -7.43
N ILE A 12 -1.14 36.36 -6.10
CA ILE A 12 -1.87 35.33 -5.34
C ILE A 12 -3.39 35.50 -5.52
N TRP A 13 -3.90 36.73 -5.50
CA TRP A 13 -5.33 37.03 -5.67
C TRP A 13 -5.85 36.82 -7.11
N LEU A 14 -4.98 36.93 -8.13
CA LEU A 14 -5.32 36.63 -9.52
C LEU A 14 -5.15 35.15 -9.90
N SER A 15 -4.69 34.30 -8.98
CA SER A 15 -4.68 32.85 -9.21
C SER A 15 -6.14 32.40 -9.24
N PRO A 16 -6.67 31.84 -10.35
CA PRO A 16 -7.96 31.20 -10.32
C PRO A 16 -7.82 29.96 -9.44
N GLY A 17 -8.10 30.11 -8.15
CA GLY A 17 -8.22 29.03 -7.17
C GLY A 17 -9.47 28.19 -7.40
N TRP A 18 -9.84 27.97 -8.66
CA TRP A 18 -10.86 27.00 -9.04
C TRP A 18 -10.16 25.68 -9.27
N ALA A 19 -9.87 25.00 -8.16
CA ALA A 19 -9.93 23.55 -8.20
C ALA A 19 -11.41 23.21 -8.47
N SER A 20 -11.79 23.17 -9.75
CA SER A 20 -13.03 22.52 -10.15
C SER A 20 -12.84 21.06 -9.75
N ALA A 21 -13.51 20.62 -8.69
CA ALA A 21 -13.70 19.20 -8.50
C ALA A 21 -14.45 18.75 -9.76
N ASP A 22 -13.77 17.99 -10.63
CA ASP A 22 -14.41 17.42 -11.80
C ASP A 22 -15.72 16.74 -11.38
N ALA A 23 -16.75 16.86 -12.23
CA ALA A 23 -18.01 16.18 -11.96
C ALA A 23 -17.73 14.69 -11.77
N TYR A 24 -18.38 14.07 -10.77
CA TYR A 24 -18.19 12.66 -10.47
C TYR A 24 -18.39 11.79 -11.71
N ASP A 25 -17.30 11.24 -12.24
CA ASP A 25 -17.22 10.55 -13.53
C ASP A 25 -17.17 9.02 -13.38
N TYR A 26 -17.19 8.53 -12.15
CA TYR A 26 -17.19 7.09 -11.85
C TYR A 26 -18.61 6.50 -12.03
N PRO A 27 -18.75 5.32 -12.66
CA PRO A 27 -20.05 4.81 -13.11
C PRO A 27 -20.97 4.32 -11.98
N ILE A 28 -20.49 4.23 -10.74
CA ILE A 28 -21.25 3.74 -9.59
C ILE A 28 -21.68 4.91 -8.70
N THR A 29 -22.87 5.45 -8.95
CA THR A 29 -23.41 6.58 -8.19
C THR A 29 -24.13 6.18 -6.90
N ASN A 30 -24.64 4.95 -6.82
CA ASN A 30 -25.29 4.45 -5.61
C ASN A 30 -24.24 4.17 -4.52
N LYS A 31 -24.28 4.97 -3.45
CA LYS A 31 -23.34 4.88 -2.32
C LYS A 31 -23.26 3.51 -1.65
N TYR A 32 -24.36 2.76 -1.58
CA TYR A 32 -24.37 1.42 -1.01
C TYR A 32 -23.80 0.39 -1.98
N LEU A 33 -24.02 0.57 -3.28
CA LEU A 33 -23.40 -0.29 -4.29
C LEU A 33 -21.88 -0.09 -4.31
N ALA A 34 -21.41 1.14 -4.13
CA ALA A 34 -19.98 1.47 -4.11
C ALA A 34 -19.19 0.79 -2.97
N THR A 35 -19.85 0.30 -1.92
CA THR A 35 -19.17 -0.43 -0.82
C THR A 35 -18.99 -1.92 -1.11
N VAL A 36 -19.78 -2.50 -2.02
CA VAL A 36 -19.79 -3.94 -2.32
C VAL A 36 -19.29 -4.26 -3.72
N ALA A 37 -19.51 -3.37 -4.68
CA ALA A 37 -19.08 -3.56 -6.06
C ALA A 37 -17.59 -3.26 -6.20
N GLY A 38 -16.87 -4.19 -6.84
CA GLY A 38 -15.48 -3.96 -7.23
C GLY A 38 -15.36 -2.96 -8.39
N THR A 39 -14.13 -2.53 -8.67
CA THR A 39 -13.83 -1.62 -9.77
C THR A 39 -14.23 -2.22 -11.12
N PRO A 40 -15.09 -1.53 -11.92
CA PRO A 40 -15.47 -1.97 -13.25
C PRO A 40 -14.24 -2.17 -14.14
N PRO A 41 -14.24 -3.17 -15.04
CA PRO A 41 -13.06 -3.53 -15.84
C PRO A 41 -12.42 -2.35 -16.60
N ALA A 42 -13.24 -1.47 -17.19
CA ALA A 42 -12.77 -0.30 -17.93
C ALA A 42 -12.04 0.75 -17.07
N PHE A 43 -12.21 0.70 -15.74
CA PHE A 43 -11.61 1.63 -14.78
C PHE A 43 -10.48 0.98 -13.96
N ARG A 44 -10.12 -0.28 -14.25
CA ARG A 44 -9.02 -0.96 -13.54
C ARG A 44 -7.69 -0.43 -14.04
N ALA A 45 -6.75 -0.20 -13.11
CA ALA A 45 -5.39 0.18 -13.46
C ALA A 45 -4.69 -0.90 -14.30
N GLU A 46 -3.91 -0.46 -15.29
CA GLU A 46 -3.05 -1.33 -16.08
C GLU A 46 -1.77 -1.66 -15.33
N LEU A 47 -1.79 -2.79 -14.61
CA LEU A 47 -0.69 -3.24 -13.77
C LEU A 47 0.16 -4.31 -14.47
N PRO A 48 1.49 -4.37 -14.19
CA PRO A 48 2.34 -5.41 -14.72
C PRO A 48 1.89 -6.79 -14.23
N LYS A 49 1.62 -7.71 -15.18
CA LYS A 49 1.20 -9.08 -14.88
C LYS A 49 2.24 -9.85 -14.05
N LYS A 50 3.53 -9.57 -14.28
CA LYS A 50 4.66 -10.19 -13.61
C LYS A 50 5.54 -9.12 -12.98
N ILE A 51 5.92 -9.36 -11.73
CA ILE A 51 6.88 -8.57 -10.94
C ILE A 51 7.86 -9.56 -10.27
N PRO A 52 9.08 -9.15 -9.90
CA PRO A 52 10.08 -10.03 -9.29
C PRO A 52 9.77 -10.32 -7.81
N LEU A 53 8.56 -10.81 -7.55
CA LEU A 53 8.03 -11.10 -6.23
C LEU A 53 8.70 -12.36 -5.66
N LYS A 54 9.21 -12.23 -4.43
CA LYS A 54 9.88 -13.31 -3.72
C LYS A 54 9.24 -13.51 -2.34
N HIS A 55 9.02 -14.77 -1.99
CA HIS A 55 8.66 -15.17 -0.63
C HIS A 55 9.91 -15.12 0.25
N ARG A 56 9.78 -14.53 1.43
CA ARG A 56 10.85 -14.43 2.43
C ARG A 56 10.29 -14.66 3.82
N SER A 57 11.19 -14.97 4.74
CA SER A 57 10.88 -15.06 6.16
C SER A 57 12.04 -14.52 6.99
N ILE A 58 11.74 -14.02 8.18
CA ILE A 58 12.72 -13.47 9.12
C ILE A 58 12.32 -13.80 10.56
N THR A 59 13.32 -14.05 11.41
CA THR A 59 13.13 -14.13 12.86
C THR A 59 13.17 -12.70 13.42
N ILE A 60 12.12 -12.27 14.10
CA ILE A 60 12.05 -10.92 14.67
C ILE A 60 12.60 -10.89 16.10
N PHE A 61 12.28 -11.93 16.88
CA PHE A 61 12.70 -12.08 18.28
C PHE A 61 13.43 -13.42 18.41
N GLU A 62 14.75 -13.36 18.53
CA GLU A 62 15.61 -14.56 18.63
C GLU A 62 15.36 -15.36 19.92
N ASP A 63 14.88 -14.69 20.97
CA ASP A 63 14.57 -15.26 22.29
C ASP A 63 13.13 -15.79 22.41
N ARG A 64 12.31 -15.70 21.35
CA ARG A 64 10.91 -16.10 21.40
C ARG A 64 10.75 -17.62 21.31
N GLU A 65 10.20 -18.22 22.36
CA GLU A 65 9.68 -19.58 22.33
C GLU A 65 8.28 -19.62 21.72
N VAL A 66 8.15 -20.24 20.55
CA VAL A 66 6.88 -20.42 19.86
C VAL A 66 6.29 -21.76 20.27
N PRO A 67 5.04 -21.82 20.80
CA PRO A 67 4.42 -23.09 21.14
C PRO A 67 4.35 -24.03 19.94
N GLU A 68 4.50 -25.34 20.18
CA GLU A 68 4.55 -26.37 19.14
C GLU A 68 3.40 -26.26 18.12
N PRO A 69 2.13 -26.02 18.51
CA PRO A 69 1.05 -25.90 17.53
C PRO A 69 1.18 -24.74 16.53
N PHE A 70 2.03 -23.75 16.80
CA PHE A 70 2.28 -22.58 15.94
C PHE A 70 3.66 -22.62 15.26
N PHE A 71 4.34 -23.77 15.22
CA PHE A 71 5.69 -23.92 14.68
C PHE A 71 5.85 -23.32 13.26
N PHE A 72 4.83 -23.43 12.42
CA PHE A 72 4.84 -22.91 11.05
C PHE A 72 4.89 -21.38 11.00
N ASP A 73 4.38 -20.71 12.03
CA ASP A 73 4.35 -19.26 12.17
C ASP A 73 5.52 -18.70 12.99
N ALA A 74 6.55 -19.50 13.29
CA ALA A 74 7.68 -19.05 14.09
C ALA A 74 8.50 -17.90 13.46
N LYS A 75 8.49 -17.80 12.13
CA LYS A 75 9.13 -16.70 11.39
C LYS A 75 8.09 -15.79 10.76
N LEU A 76 8.35 -14.50 10.74
CA LEU A 76 7.51 -13.53 10.04
C LEU A 76 7.70 -13.73 8.54
N ARG A 77 6.64 -14.12 7.85
CA ARG A 77 6.63 -14.34 6.39
C ARG A 77 6.18 -13.05 5.69
N TYR A 78 6.86 -12.71 4.62
CA TYR A 78 6.61 -11.48 3.88
C TYR A 78 6.91 -11.64 2.39
N PHE A 79 6.39 -10.72 1.58
CA PHE A 79 6.76 -10.59 0.17
C PHE A 79 7.77 -9.47 -0.02
N GLN A 80 8.72 -9.72 -0.92
CA GLN A 80 9.74 -8.79 -1.32
C GLN A 80 9.69 -8.60 -2.84
N VAL A 81 9.65 -7.35 -3.28
CA VAL A 81 9.74 -6.97 -4.69
C VAL A 81 10.77 -5.84 -4.79
N LEU A 82 11.87 -6.08 -5.51
CA LEU A 82 12.98 -5.13 -5.56
C LEU A 82 13.22 -4.61 -6.98
N GLN A 83 13.49 -3.31 -7.08
CA GLN A 83 14.08 -2.69 -8.27
C GLN A 83 15.53 -3.17 -8.48
N LYS A 84 16.04 -3.01 -9.71
CA LYS A 84 17.41 -3.39 -10.07
C LYS A 84 18.47 -2.47 -9.45
N GLY A 85 18.13 -1.22 -9.18
CA GLY A 85 19.04 -0.20 -8.66
C GLY A 85 18.44 0.55 -7.46
N PRO A 86 19.06 1.66 -7.04
CA PRO A 86 18.58 2.48 -5.93
C PRO A 86 17.16 2.98 -6.18
N ALA A 87 16.27 2.72 -5.23
CA ALA A 87 14.88 3.17 -5.27
C ALA A 87 14.35 3.40 -3.84
N PRO A 88 13.28 4.19 -3.67
CA PRO A 88 12.59 4.31 -2.39
C PRO A 88 11.96 2.97 -1.98
N LEU A 89 11.85 2.73 -0.67
CA LEU A 89 11.21 1.55 -0.10
C LEU A 89 9.83 1.92 0.48
N VAL A 90 8.82 1.12 0.16
CA VAL A 90 7.50 1.17 0.80
C VAL A 90 7.17 -0.16 1.49
N PHE A 91 6.55 -0.06 2.66
CA PHE A 91 5.97 -1.20 3.37
C PHE A 91 4.46 -1.25 3.15
N LEU A 92 3.95 -2.41 2.76
CA LEU A 92 2.53 -2.67 2.62
C LEU A 92 2.06 -3.55 3.78
N ILE A 93 1.20 -2.99 4.63
CA ILE A 93 0.57 -3.72 5.73
C ILE A 93 -0.83 -4.14 5.26
N ALA A 94 -1.08 -5.45 5.25
CA ALA A 94 -2.38 -5.95 4.86
C ALA A 94 -3.46 -5.49 5.87
N GLY A 95 -4.62 -5.04 5.35
CA GLY A 95 -5.76 -4.62 6.17
C GLY A 95 -6.65 -5.79 6.60
N THR A 96 -7.61 -5.53 7.51
CA THR A 96 -8.73 -6.42 7.87
C THR A 96 -8.34 -7.88 8.13
N GLY A 97 -7.20 -8.12 8.78
CA GLY A 97 -6.74 -9.49 9.10
C GLY A 97 -6.23 -10.28 7.89
N ALA A 98 -5.91 -9.63 6.77
CA ALA A 98 -5.38 -10.32 5.60
C ALA A 98 -3.89 -10.69 5.75
N ALA A 99 -3.48 -11.69 4.98
CA ALA A 99 -2.10 -12.14 4.88
C ALA A 99 -1.27 -11.24 3.96
N TYR A 100 0.06 -11.26 4.15
CA TYR A 100 1.04 -10.57 3.30
C TYR A 100 0.89 -10.86 1.80
N ASN A 101 0.42 -12.07 1.46
CA ASN A 101 0.21 -12.56 0.09
C ASN A 101 -1.23 -12.42 -0.42
N GLY A 102 -2.10 -11.66 0.28
CA GLY A 102 -3.46 -11.42 -0.16
C GLY A 102 -3.53 -10.66 -1.49
N ALA A 103 -4.57 -10.91 -2.29
CA ALA A 103 -4.71 -10.37 -3.65
C ALA A 103 -4.56 -8.83 -3.70
N LYS A 104 -5.20 -8.11 -2.77
CA LYS A 104 -5.08 -6.64 -2.67
C LYS A 104 -3.64 -6.19 -2.45
N ASN A 105 -2.90 -6.86 -1.57
CA ASN A 105 -1.49 -6.55 -1.30
C ASN A 105 -0.61 -6.84 -2.52
N VAL A 106 -0.90 -7.91 -3.26
CA VAL A 106 -0.19 -8.23 -4.50
C VAL A 106 -0.46 -7.17 -5.58
N ASP A 107 -1.70 -6.72 -5.74
CA ASP A 107 -2.04 -5.65 -6.69
C ASP A 107 -1.37 -4.32 -6.29
N MET A 108 -1.38 -3.96 -5.01
CA MET A 108 -0.65 -2.79 -4.52
C MET A 108 0.86 -2.93 -4.74
N ALA A 109 1.43 -4.11 -4.54
CA ALA A 109 2.85 -4.35 -4.81
C ALA A 109 3.20 -4.18 -6.30
N ARG A 110 2.30 -4.59 -7.21
CA ARG A 110 2.46 -4.32 -8.65
C ARG A 110 2.43 -2.82 -8.95
N ALA A 111 1.48 -2.10 -8.37
CA ALA A 111 1.33 -0.65 -8.57
C ALA A 111 2.56 0.13 -8.06
N TYR A 112 3.02 -0.14 -6.83
CA TYR A 112 4.20 0.54 -6.29
C TYR A 112 5.50 0.12 -7.00
N TYR A 113 5.62 -1.14 -7.41
CA TYR A 113 6.76 -1.56 -8.20
C TYR A 113 6.79 -0.86 -9.57
N GLN A 114 5.65 -0.74 -10.24
CA GLN A 114 5.53 0.02 -11.50
C GLN A 114 5.86 1.51 -11.30
N ALA A 115 5.53 2.08 -10.14
CA ALA A 115 5.88 3.44 -9.77
C ALA A 115 7.36 3.61 -9.34
N GLY A 116 8.18 2.55 -9.38
CA GLY A 116 9.62 2.64 -9.13
C GLY A 116 10.05 2.38 -7.68
N PHE A 117 9.20 1.82 -6.82
CA PHE A 117 9.54 1.52 -5.43
C PHE A 117 10.07 0.08 -5.27
N HIS A 118 10.93 -0.13 -4.27
CA HIS A 118 11.05 -1.43 -3.59
C HIS A 118 9.82 -1.62 -2.71
N VAL A 119 9.30 -2.84 -2.64
CA VAL A 119 8.10 -3.17 -1.88
C VAL A 119 8.39 -4.32 -0.93
N ILE A 120 8.04 -4.13 0.34
CA ILE A 120 7.94 -5.21 1.33
C ILE A 120 6.50 -5.30 1.81
N SER A 121 5.83 -6.44 1.59
CA SER A 121 4.46 -6.65 2.04
C SER A 121 4.44 -7.57 3.26
N ILE A 122 3.81 -7.12 4.35
CA ILE A 122 3.61 -7.86 5.59
C ILE A 122 2.13 -8.08 5.89
N SER A 123 1.83 -9.08 6.71
CA SER A 123 0.46 -9.40 7.10
C SER A 123 -0.11 -8.37 8.06
N SER A 124 -1.44 -8.33 8.20
CA SER A 124 -2.12 -7.55 9.24
C SER A 124 -1.57 -7.92 10.63
N PRO A 125 -1.46 -6.98 11.58
CA PRO A 125 -1.17 -7.29 12.98
C PRO A 125 -2.18 -8.26 13.62
N THR A 126 -3.37 -8.39 13.05
CA THR A 126 -4.41 -9.34 13.46
C THR A 126 -4.38 -10.68 12.71
N TYR A 127 -3.41 -10.89 11.81
CA TYR A 127 -3.22 -12.16 11.12
C TYR A 127 -2.26 -13.07 11.90
N MET A 128 -2.56 -14.37 11.95
CA MET A 128 -1.87 -15.33 12.84
C MET A 128 -0.34 -15.28 12.71
N ASN A 129 0.18 -15.24 11.49
CA ASN A 129 1.64 -15.18 11.28
C ASN A 129 2.29 -13.94 11.92
N PHE A 130 1.62 -12.78 11.91
CA PHE A 130 2.14 -11.60 12.57
C PHE A 130 2.01 -11.72 14.09
N ILE A 131 0.86 -12.19 14.57
CA ILE A 131 0.58 -12.38 16.01
C ILE A 131 1.67 -13.24 16.64
N VAL A 132 1.96 -14.39 16.04
CA VAL A 132 2.94 -15.35 16.55
C VAL A 132 4.38 -14.84 16.38
N ALA A 133 4.76 -14.34 15.19
CA ALA A 133 6.16 -14.05 14.90
C ALA A 133 6.64 -12.66 15.32
N ALA A 134 5.76 -11.65 15.35
CA ALA A 134 6.16 -10.24 15.35
C ALA A 134 5.40 -9.35 16.35
N SER A 135 4.28 -9.80 16.92
CA SER A 135 3.56 -9.02 17.93
C SER A 135 4.28 -9.02 19.29
N ARG A 136 4.37 -7.86 19.94
CA ARG A 136 4.90 -7.68 21.32
C ARG A 136 4.18 -6.49 21.96
N SER A 137 3.87 -6.59 23.26
CA SER A 137 3.38 -5.50 24.12
C SER A 137 4.49 -4.92 24.97
#